data_AF-A0A553FPL6-F1
#
_entry.id   AF-A0A553FPL6-F1
#
_cell.length_a   1.000
_cell.length_b   1.000
_cell.length_c   1.000
_cell.angle_alpha   90.00
_cell.angle_beta   90.00
_cell.angle_gamma   90.00
#
_symmetry.space_group_name_H-M   'P 1'
#
loop_
_entity.id
_entity.type
_entity.pdbx_description
1 polymer ?
#
loop_
_entity_poly.entity_id
_entity_poly.type
_entity_poly.pdbx_seq_one_letter_code
_entity_poly.pdbx_strand_id
1 'polypeptide(L)'
;MNKSVFIDKLGICLSLCCGIHCLSTTIFVAIGALELFDLAVNEKLEFAMSCGILLIGVAALLPQLIAQRTYGLMALFIGGFILVKTSENMTTLWTQLTLLSLGILAITGAHYFNIKSKRKHAEYIKAVKEAAGYRT
;
A
#
# COMPACT_ATOMS: atom_id res chain seq x y z
N MET A 1 -1.05 21.46 -2.59
CA MET A 1 -0.61 20.18 -1.98
C MET A 1 0.24 19.43 -3.00
N ASN A 2 1.43 18.94 -2.62
CA ASN A 2 2.33 18.24 -3.56
C ASN A 2 1.63 17.00 -4.15
N LYS A 3 1.49 16.93 -5.48
CA LYS A 3 0.79 15.83 -6.18
C LYS A 3 1.32 14.45 -5.75
N SER A 4 2.63 14.35 -5.54
CA SER A 4 3.29 13.11 -5.11
C SER A 4 2.85 12.62 -3.73
N VAL A 5 2.60 13.51 -2.77
CA VAL A 5 2.12 13.14 -1.42
C VAL A 5 0.65 12.77 -1.45
N PHE A 6 -0.14 13.37 -2.34
CA PHE A 6 -1.54 13.02 -2.52
C PHE A 6 -1.71 11.60 -3.05
N ILE A 7 -0.88 11.19 -4.04
CA ILE A 7 -0.91 9.83 -4.58
C ILE A 7 -0.53 8.79 -3.51
N ASP A 8 0.45 9.07 -2.63
CA ASP A 8 0.76 8.17 -1.51
C ASP A 8 -0.41 8.04 -0.52
N LYS A 9 -1.13 9.13 -0.23
CA LYS A 9 -2.33 9.08 0.63
C LYS A 9 -3.44 8.23 -0.01
N LEU A 10 -3.64 8.36 -1.32
CA LEU A 10 -4.56 7.48 -2.05
C LEU A 10 -4.10 6.02 -1.97
N GLY A 11 -2.80 5.75 -2.11
CA GLY A 11 -2.23 4.41 -1.92
C GLY A 11 -2.53 3.82 -0.55
N ILE A 12 -2.36 4.61 0.52
CA ILE A 12 -2.72 4.20 1.89
C ILE A 12 -4.21 3.92 2.01
N CYS A 13 -5.07 4.83 1.57
CA CYS A 13 -6.52 4.65 1.65
C CYS A 13 -6.98 3.41 0.87
N LEU A 14 -6.45 3.20 -0.33
CA LEU A 14 -6.81 2.05 -1.16
C LEU A 14 -6.31 0.73 -0.54
N SER A 15 -5.10 0.74 0.04
CA SER A 15 -4.54 -0.43 0.73
C SER A 15 -5.34 -0.80 1.98
N LEU A 16 -5.78 0.19 2.76
CA LEU A 16 -6.66 -0.02 3.91
C LEU A 16 -8.03 -0.53 3.49
N CYS A 17 -8.61 0.06 2.44
CA CYS A 17 -9.90 -0.38 1.91
C CYS A 17 -9.84 -1.83 1.41
N CYS A 18 -8.78 -2.18 0.66
CA CYS A 18 -8.52 -3.56 0.24
C CYS A 18 -8.32 -4.48 1.45
N GLY A 19 -7.54 -4.04 2.44
CA GLY A 19 -7.31 -4.81 3.64
C GLY A 19 -8.59 -5.11 4.41
N ILE A 20 -9.47 -4.12 4.59
CA ILE A 20 -10.78 -4.29 5.22
C ILE A 20 -11.65 -5.24 4.38
N HIS A 21 -11.69 -5.06 3.05
CA HIS A 21 -12.43 -5.94 2.16
C HIS A 21 -11.96 -7.40 2.28
N CYS A 22 -10.65 -7.67 2.15
CA CYS A 22 -10.10 -9.02 2.24
C CYS A 22 -10.28 -9.65 3.63
N LEU A 23 -10.15 -8.86 4.72
CA LEU A 23 -10.42 -9.34 6.08
C LEU A 23 -11.89 -9.71 6.26
N SER A 24 -12.79 -8.83 5.82
CA SER A 24 -14.23 -9.10 5.85
C SER A 24 -14.57 -10.35 5.04
N THR A 25 -14.07 -10.47 3.80
CA THR A 25 -14.29 -11.67 2.97
C THR A 25 -13.77 -12.93 3.65
N THR A 26 -12.56 -12.91 4.22
CA THR A 26 -11.99 -14.07 4.93
C THR A 26 -12.85 -14.48 6.14
N ILE A 27 -13.36 -13.52 6.91
CA ILE A 27 -14.23 -13.79 8.05
C ILE A 27 -15.60 -14.33 7.60
N PHE A 28 -16.21 -13.72 6.59
CA PHE A 28 -17.50 -14.16 6.05
C PHE A 28 -17.43 -15.57 5.45
N VAL A 29 -16.32 -15.90 4.79
CA VAL A 29 -16.03 -17.25 4.32
C VAL A 29 -15.93 -18.23 5.49
N ALA A 30 -15.21 -17.86 6.55
CA ALA A 30 -15.03 -18.72 7.71
C ALA A 30 -16.36 -19.07 8.42
N ILE A 31 -17.33 -18.15 8.43
CA ILE A 31 -18.65 -18.35 9.06
C ILE A 31 -19.72 -18.88 8.09
N GLY A 32 -19.38 -19.15 6.83
CA GLY A 32 -20.32 -19.66 5.82
C GLY A 32 -21.39 -18.67 5.37
N ALA A 33 -21.18 -17.37 5.56
CA ALA A 33 -22.16 -16.32 5.28
C ALA A 33 -21.97 -15.63 3.91
N LEU A 34 -21.30 -16.27 2.94
CA LEU A 34 -21.03 -15.67 1.62
C LEU A 34 -22.30 -15.23 0.89
N GLU A 35 -23.39 -16.00 1.03
CA GLU A 35 -24.65 -15.74 0.32
C GLU A 35 -25.31 -14.41 0.72
N LEU A 36 -24.96 -13.84 1.87
CA LEU A 36 -25.47 -12.53 2.31
C LEU A 36 -24.72 -11.34 1.69
N PHE A 37 -23.52 -11.54 1.13
CA PHE A 37 -22.66 -10.45 0.66
C PHE A 37 -22.13 -10.71 -0.76
N ASP A 38 -22.97 -10.43 -1.75
CA ASP A 38 -22.62 -10.48 -3.18
C ASP A 38 -21.42 -9.57 -3.53
N LEU A 39 -21.20 -8.52 -2.73
CA LEU A 39 -20.05 -7.62 -2.86
C LEU A 39 -18.71 -8.24 -2.39
N ALA A 40 -18.74 -9.22 -1.48
CA ALA A 40 -17.55 -9.89 -0.95
C ALA A 40 -17.05 -11.03 -1.86
N VAL A 41 -17.92 -11.56 -2.72
CA VAL A 41 -17.64 -12.70 -3.62
C VAL A 41 -17.33 -12.23 -5.05
N ASN A 42 -17.40 -10.91 -5.30
CA ASN A 42 -17.20 -10.38 -6.65
C ASN A 42 -15.72 -10.36 -7.04
N GLU A 43 -15.29 -11.40 -7.75
CA GLU A 43 -13.96 -11.56 -8.34
C GLU A 43 -13.48 -10.33 -9.13
N LYS A 44 -14.40 -9.60 -9.78
CA LYS A 44 -14.06 -8.40 -10.56
C LYS A 44 -13.66 -7.25 -9.65
N LEU A 45 -14.29 -7.13 -8.48
CA LEU A 45 -13.95 -6.11 -7.49
C LEU A 45 -12.58 -6.39 -6.90
N GLU A 46 -12.31 -7.64 -6.52
CA GLU A 46 -11.01 -8.04 -5.97
C GLU A 46 -9.87 -7.79 -6.99
N PHE A 47 -10.10 -8.15 -8.25
CA PHE A 47 -9.15 -7.87 -9.34
C PHE A 47 -8.96 -6.37 -9.55
N ALA A 48 -10.04 -5.58 -9.57
CA ALA A 48 -9.97 -4.13 -9.73
C ALA A 48 -9.21 -3.45 -8.57
N MET A 49 -9.43 -3.88 -7.32
CA MET A 49 -8.71 -3.36 -6.16
C MET A 49 -7.22 -3.75 -6.21
N SER A 50 -6.91 -4.99 -6.58
CA SER A 50 -5.54 -5.47 -6.74
C SER A 50 -4.78 -4.68 -7.81
N CYS A 51 -5.38 -4.49 -8.99
CA CYS A 51 -4.83 -3.63 -10.04
C CYS A 51 -4.68 -2.18 -9.58
N GLY A 52 -5.67 -1.64 -8.87
CA GLY A 52 -5.63 -0.28 -8.35
C GLY A 52 -4.47 -0.06 -7.38
N ILE A 53 -4.26 -0.99 -6.44
CA ILE A 53 -3.14 -0.93 -5.48
C ILE A 53 -1.82 -0.98 -6.22
N LEU A 54 -1.68 -1.88 -7.20
CA LEU A 54 -0.45 -2.04 -7.95
C LEU A 54 -0.13 -0.79 -8.79
N LEU A 55 -1.11 -0.23 -9.50
CA LEU A 55 -0.94 0.98 -10.29
C LEU A 55 -0.62 2.21 -9.44
N ILE A 56 -1.39 2.44 -8.37
CA ILE A 56 -1.17 3.60 -7.48
C ILE A 56 0.14 3.43 -6.70
N GLY A 57 0.44 2.22 -6.22
CA GLY A 57 1.67 1.86 -5.55
C GLY A 57 2.90 2.18 -6.38
N VAL A 58 2.95 1.64 -7.61
CA VAL A 58 4.03 1.91 -8.56
C VAL A 58 4.09 3.41 -8.89
N ALA A 59 2.97 4.06 -9.20
CA ALA A 59 2.96 5.49 -9.52
C ALA A 59 3.49 6.38 -8.37
N ALA A 60 3.24 6.00 -7.12
CA ALA A 60 3.68 6.75 -5.95
C ALA A 60 5.16 6.54 -5.60
N LEU A 61 5.66 5.30 -5.76
CA LEU A 61 7.02 4.89 -5.37
C LEU A 61 8.04 5.03 -6.51
N LEU A 62 7.63 4.85 -7.76
CA LEU A 62 8.53 4.88 -8.93
C LEU A 62 9.34 6.17 -9.06
N PRO A 63 8.77 7.39 -8.88
CA PRO A 63 9.55 8.62 -8.95
C PRO A 63 10.67 8.67 -7.91
N GLN A 64 10.43 8.11 -6.72
CA GLN A 64 11.40 8.12 -5.64
C GLN A 64 12.46 7.02 -5.81
N LEU A 65 12.06 5.88 -6.38
CA LEU A 65 13.00 4.84 -6.82
C LEU A 65 14.02 5.39 -7.82
N ILE A 66 13.56 6.15 -8.82
CA ILE A 66 14.44 6.74 -9.84
C ILE A 66 15.29 7.87 -9.24
N ALA A 67 14.68 8.77 -8.48
CA ALA A 67 15.37 9.95 -7.96
C ALA A 67 16.36 9.65 -6.82
N GLN A 68 16.07 8.64 -5.98
CA GLN A 68 16.78 8.40 -4.72
C GLN A 68 17.20 6.95 -4.51
N ARG A 69 17.01 6.08 -5.52
CA ARG A 69 17.40 4.67 -5.48
C ARG A 69 16.89 3.93 -4.25
N THR A 70 15.66 4.27 -3.84
CA THR A 70 15.00 3.69 -2.67
C THR A 70 14.42 2.30 -2.97
N TYR A 71 15.28 1.36 -3.38
CA TYR A 71 14.89 -0.01 -3.73
C TYR A 71 14.17 -0.73 -2.58
N GLY A 72 14.55 -0.44 -1.33
CA GLY A 72 13.94 -1.06 -0.15
C GLY A 72 12.45 -0.77 0.00
N LEU A 73 11.98 0.44 -0.35
CA LEU A 73 10.56 0.80 -0.29
C LEU A 73 9.75 0.07 -1.36
N MET A 74 10.29 -0.02 -2.57
CA MET A 74 9.65 -0.76 -3.66
C MET A 74 9.61 -2.26 -3.36
N ALA A 75 10.71 -2.82 -2.82
CA ALA A 75 10.76 -4.21 -2.39
C ALA A 75 9.76 -4.50 -1.27
N LEU A 76 9.59 -3.57 -0.31
CA LEU A 76 8.59 -3.71 0.76
C LEU A 76 7.16 -3.70 0.21
N PHE A 77 6.86 -2.81 -0.76
CA PHE A 77 5.56 -2.77 -1.42
C PHE A 77 5.28 -4.06 -2.21
N ILE A 78 6.20 -4.48 -3.07
CA ILE A 78 6.05 -5.69 -3.89
C ILE A 78 5.97 -6.93 -2.99
N GLY A 79 6.82 -7.02 -1.97
CA GLY A 79 6.77 -8.09 -0.99
C GLY A 79 5.42 -8.14 -0.26
N GLY A 80 4.92 -7.00 0.20
CA GLY A 80 3.60 -6.90 0.82
C GLY A 80 2.47 -7.37 -0.10
N PHE A 81 2.50 -6.97 -1.38
CA PHE A 81 1.53 -7.41 -2.38
C PHE A 81 1.58 -8.92 -2.62
N ILE A 82 2.77 -9.50 -2.73
CA ILE A 82 2.96 -10.94 -2.86
C ILE A 82 2.44 -11.67 -1.61
N LEU A 83 2.66 -11.13 -0.41
CA LEU A 83 2.14 -11.72 0.83
C LEU A 83 0.61 -11.78 0.83
N VAL A 84 -0.06 -10.68 0.44
CA VAL A 84 -1.53 -10.64 0.30
C VAL A 84 -1.99 -11.72 -0.68
N LYS A 85 -1.39 -11.81 -1.87
CA LYS A 85 -1.79 -12.81 -2.87
C LYS A 85 -1.46 -14.25 -2.48
N THR A 86 -0.38 -14.46 -1.75
CA THR A 86 -0.03 -15.79 -1.23
C THR A 86 -0.99 -16.23 -0.12
N SER A 87 -1.58 -15.28 0.63
CA SER A 87 -2.54 -15.59 1.69
C SER A 87 -3.81 -16.26 1.18
N GLU A 88 -4.23 -15.97 -0.06
CA GLU A 88 -5.41 -16.57 -0.72
C GLU A 88 -5.26 -18.08 -0.94
N ASN A 89 -4.03 -18.58 -1.07
CA ASN A 89 -3.75 -20.00 -1.29
C ASN A 89 -3.61 -20.80 0.02
N MET A 90 -3.73 -20.14 1.18
CA MET A 90 -3.58 -20.81 2.47
C MET A 90 -4.91 -21.40 2.93
N THR A 91 -4.90 -22.67 3.33
CA THR A 91 -6.10 -23.37 3.83
C THR A 91 -6.38 -23.10 5.31
N THR A 92 -5.37 -22.70 6.07
CA THR A 92 -5.49 -22.41 7.50
C THR A 92 -5.87 -20.95 7.71
N LEU A 93 -7.03 -20.72 8.34
CA LEU A 93 -7.55 -19.38 8.67
C LEU A 93 -6.51 -18.47 9.35
N TRP A 94 -5.81 -18.97 10.36
CA TRP A 94 -4.80 -18.20 11.10
C TRP A 94 -3.61 -17.79 10.23
N THR A 95 -3.16 -18.68 9.35
CA THR A 95 -2.07 -18.40 8.40
C THR A 95 -2.54 -17.36 7.38
N GLN A 96 -3.78 -17.48 6.88
CA GLN A 96 -4.35 -16.52 5.96
C GLN A 96 -4.46 -15.11 6.59
N LEU A 97 -5.04 -15.00 7.79
CA LEU A 97 -5.15 -13.70 8.49
C LEU A 97 -3.79 -13.07 8.80
N THR A 98 -2.81 -13.86 9.23
CA THR A 98 -1.48 -13.34 9.58
C THR A 98 -0.72 -12.84 8.35
N LEU A 99 -0.70 -13.62 7.26
CA LEU A 99 -0.07 -13.19 5.99
C LEU A 99 -0.78 -11.97 5.40
N LEU A 100 -2.11 -11.97 5.40
CA LEU A 100 -2.91 -10.85 4.91
C LEU A 100 -2.59 -9.57 5.70
N SER A 101 -2.61 -9.64 7.02
CA SER A 101 -2.31 -8.51 7.90
C SER A 101 -0.89 -7.99 7.71
N LEU A 102 0.09 -8.89 7.61
CA LEU A 102 1.49 -8.54 7.34
C LEU A 102 1.65 -7.88 5.97
N GLY A 103 0.97 -8.40 4.94
CA GLY A 103 0.97 -7.83 3.60
C GLY A 103 0.41 -6.41 3.56
N ILE A 104 -0.76 -6.18 4.17
CA ILE A 104 -1.39 -4.86 4.27
C ILE A 104 -0.50 -3.87 5.02
N LEU A 105 0.12 -4.29 6.13
CA LEU A 105 1.05 -3.48 6.90
C LEU A 105 2.30 -3.13 6.09
N ALA A 106 2.85 -4.07 5.32
CA ALA A 106 4.01 -3.83 4.47
C ALA A 106 3.71 -2.82 3.35
N ILE A 107 2.57 -2.96 2.66
CA ILE A 107 2.13 -2.04 1.60
C ILE A 107 1.89 -0.63 2.18
N THR A 108 1.12 -0.55 3.26
CA THR A 108 0.81 0.72 3.92
C THR A 108 2.07 1.38 4.49
N GLY A 109 2.94 0.57 5.10
CA GLY A 109 4.24 0.98 5.60
C GLY A 109 5.13 1.55 4.49
N ALA A 110 5.16 0.92 3.31
CA ALA A 110 5.93 1.42 2.17
C ALA A 110 5.50 2.84 1.79
N HIS A 111 4.20 3.10 1.66
CA HIS A 111 3.70 4.46 1.38
C HIS A 111 3.98 5.46 2.52
N TYR A 112 3.83 5.03 3.78
CA TYR A 112 4.11 5.87 4.93
C TYR A 112 5.58 6.29 4.99
N PHE A 113 6.51 5.35 4.81
CA PHE A 113 7.94 5.63 4.75
C PHE A 113 8.32 6.46 3.52
N ASN A 114 7.63 6.29 2.39
CA ASN A 114 7.80 7.10 1.18
C ASN A 114 7.49 8.58 1.48
N ILE A 115 6.32 8.86 2.08
CA ILE A 115 5.93 10.22 2.52
C ILE A 115 6.96 10.79 3.49
N LYS A 116 7.38 10.00 4.49
CA LYS A 116 8.35 10.44 5.50
C LYS A 116 9.69 10.81 4.85
N SER A 117 10.15 10.03 3.87
CA SER A 117 11.36 10.31 3.11
C SER A 117 11.24 11.59 2.27
N LYS A 118 10.11 11.78 1.56
CA LYS A 118 9.83 13.01 0.79
C LYS A 118 9.89 14.26 1.68
N ARG A 119 9.33 14.18 2.90
CA ARG A 119 9.35 15.30 3.86
C ARG A 119 10.78 15.64 4.30
N LYS A 120 11.58 14.64 4.70
CA LYS A 120 12.98 14.84 5.10
C LYS A 120 13.81 15.50 3.99
N HIS A 121 13.62 15.07 2.74
CA HIS A 121 14.33 15.66 1.61
C HIS A 121 13.90 17.10 1.32
N ALA A 122 12.62 17.42 1.47
CA ALA A 122 12.15 18.80 1.32
C ALA A 122 12.73 19.72 2.41
N GLU A 123 12.81 19.25 3.66
CA GLU A 123 13.43 19.99 4.76
C GLU A 123 14.93 20.21 4.53
N TYR A 124 15.65 19.19 4.07
CA TYR A 124 17.07 19.31 3.71
C TYR A 124 17.29 20.35 2.59
N ILE A 125 16.50 20.30 1.51
CA ILE A 125 16.61 21.28 0.41
C ILE A 125 16.34 22.69 0.92
N LYS A 126 15.36 22.87 1.83
CA LYS A 126 15.06 24.17 2.41
C LYS A 126 16.24 24.70 3.22
N ALA A 127 16.80 23.87 4.11
CA ALA A 127 17.96 24.25 4.92
C ALA A 127 19.20 24.61 4.07
N VAL A 128 19.45 23.86 2.99
CA VAL A 128 20.54 24.16 2.05
C VAL A 128 20.32 25.48 1.32
N LYS A 129 19.08 25.77 0.89
CA LYS A 129 18.75 27.07 0.25
C LYS A 129 18.91 28.25 1.19
N GLU A 130 18.47 28.10 2.44
CA GLU A 130 18.64 29.11 3.50
C GLU A 130 20.12 29.36 3.79
N ALA A 131 20.94 28.30 3.90
CA ALA A 131 22.39 28.40 4.09
C ALA A 131 23.11 29.05 2.89
N ALA A 132 22.60 28.85 1.67
CA ALA A 132 23.12 29.46 0.45
C ALA A 132 22.67 30.92 0.23
N GLY A 133 21.92 31.52 1.17
CA GLY A 133 21.46 32.91 1.08
C GLY A 133 20.30 33.14 0.10
N TYR A 134 19.69 32.09 -0.44
CA TYR A 134 18.48 32.21 -1.24
C TYR A 134 17.28 32.43 -0.29
N ARG A 135 16.74 33.65 -0.23
CA ARG A 135 15.44 33.89 0.42
C ARG A 135 14.35 33.17 -0.36
N THR A 136 13.70 32.19 0.28
CA THR A 136 12.47 31.53 -0.19
C THR A 136 11.27 32.44 -0.05
#